data_AF-A0A1M6MM09-F1
#
_entry.id   AF-A0A1M6MM09-F1
#
_cell.length_a   1.000
_cell.length_b   1.000
_cell.length_c   1.000
_cell.angle_alpha   90.00
_cell.angle_beta   90.00
_cell.angle_gamma   90.00
#
_symmetry.space_group_name_H-M   'P 1'
#
loop_
_entity.id
_entity.type
_entity.pdbx_description
1 polymer ?
#
loop_
_entity_poly.entity_id
_entity_poly.type
_entity_poly.pdbx_seq_one_letter_code
_entity_poly.pdbx_strand_id
1 'polypeptide(L)'
;MSFADISQYILPFESPENDLERAINVHSEEDANHWQWFINDLKRMEKSSGGLLTDHILFLWSGENKNGRLLTYKLISLIAGQPAKVRLVAVEVMEAAGNVFFEALADVTKEISPAMEYCGELHLSHETGHTIGSDEELVDAVEYSPEEMKQVRAIIDDGFLAFENFFTELEENTRPR
;
A
#
# COMPACT_ATOMS: atom_id res chain seq x y z
N MET A 1 -8.48 6.12 -4.47
CA MET A 1 -7.99 5.53 -3.20
C MET A 1 -6.49 5.52 -3.34
N SER A 2 -5.75 6.16 -2.44
CA SER A 2 -4.41 6.64 -2.77
C SER A 2 -3.39 5.58 -3.17
N PHE A 3 -3.43 4.38 -2.58
CA PHE A 3 -2.58 3.26 -3.01
C PHE A 3 -2.90 2.80 -4.44
N ALA A 4 -4.19 2.65 -4.78
CA ALA A 4 -4.60 2.34 -6.15
C ALA A 4 -4.16 3.43 -7.15
N ASP A 5 -4.15 4.71 -6.74
CA ASP A 5 -3.67 5.80 -7.59
C ASP A 5 -2.15 5.71 -7.82
N ILE A 6 -1.37 5.29 -6.82
CA ILE A 6 0.07 5.02 -6.97
C ILE A 6 0.30 3.88 -7.96
N SER A 7 -0.40 2.75 -7.78
CA SER A 7 -0.27 1.57 -8.63
C SER A 7 -0.79 1.83 -10.06
N GLN A 8 -1.80 2.66 -10.23
CA GLN A 8 -2.34 2.95 -11.57
C GLN A 8 -1.54 4.00 -12.34
N TYR A 9 -1.04 5.05 -11.66
CA TYR A 9 -0.55 6.25 -12.34
C TYR A 9 0.92 6.58 -12.11
N ILE A 10 1.56 6.00 -11.09
CA ILE A 10 2.91 6.40 -10.66
C ILE A 10 3.92 5.26 -10.84
N LEU A 11 3.57 4.04 -10.42
CA LEU A 11 4.45 2.87 -10.52
C LEU A 11 4.67 2.34 -11.94
N PRO A 12 3.67 2.32 -12.85
CA PRO A 12 3.86 1.71 -14.16
C PRO A 12 4.85 2.46 -15.06
N PHE A 13 5.47 1.71 -15.96
CA PHE A 13 6.23 2.20 -17.10
C PHE A 13 5.33 2.15 -18.34
N GLU A 14 5.17 3.28 -19.03
CA GLU A 14 4.35 3.37 -20.25
C GLU A 14 4.89 2.47 -21.39
N SER A 15 6.21 2.26 -21.42
CA SER A 15 6.88 1.42 -22.41
C SER A 15 7.99 0.61 -21.73
N PRO A 16 7.66 -0.53 -21.08
CA PRO A 16 8.62 -1.29 -20.29
C PRO A 16 9.68 -1.96 -21.19
N GLU A 17 10.95 -1.66 -20.96
CA GLU A 17 12.07 -2.10 -21.81
C GLU A 17 12.68 -3.43 -21.35
N ASN A 18 12.60 -3.74 -20.06
CA ASN A 18 13.22 -4.91 -19.44
C ASN A 18 12.24 -5.72 -18.58
N ASP A 19 12.67 -6.91 -18.13
CA ASP A 19 11.82 -7.82 -17.35
C ASP A 19 11.42 -7.24 -15.99
N LEU A 20 12.29 -6.45 -15.36
CA LEU A 20 11.98 -5.80 -14.08
C LEU A 20 10.88 -4.74 -14.23
N GLU A 21 10.91 -3.93 -15.29
CA GLU A 21 9.85 -2.96 -15.58
C GLU A 21 8.52 -3.66 -15.90
N ARG A 22 8.57 -4.79 -16.61
CA ARG A 22 7.37 -5.61 -16.87
C ARG A 22 6.82 -6.20 -15.58
N ALA A 23 7.67 -6.71 -14.69
CA ALA A 23 7.26 -7.26 -13.40
C ALA A 23 6.58 -6.19 -12.53
N ILE A 24 7.16 -4.98 -12.46
CA ILE A 24 6.54 -3.84 -11.75
C ILE A 24 5.17 -3.51 -12.34
N ASN A 25 5.02 -3.48 -13.67
CA ASN A 25 3.73 -3.20 -14.31
C ASN A 25 2.67 -4.24 -13.96
N VAL A 26 3.03 -5.54 -13.98
CA VAL A 26 2.11 -6.64 -13.63
C VAL A 26 1.62 -6.50 -12.19
N HIS A 27 2.55 -6.34 -11.24
CA HIS A 27 2.21 -6.12 -9.84
C HIS A 27 1.32 -4.87 -9.67
N SER A 28 1.67 -3.78 -10.35
CA SER A 28 0.91 -2.52 -10.29
C SER A 28 -0.52 -2.64 -10.84
N GLU A 29 -0.74 -3.45 -11.88
CA GLU A 29 -2.06 -3.69 -12.46
C GLU A 29 -2.98 -4.43 -11.48
N GLU A 30 -2.44 -5.37 -10.73
CA GLU A 30 -3.18 -6.10 -9.70
C GLU A 30 -3.59 -5.17 -8.55
N ASP A 31 -2.62 -4.54 -7.90
CA ASP A 31 -2.82 -3.67 -6.74
C ASP A 31 -3.75 -2.48 -7.03
N ALA A 32 -3.76 -1.99 -8.27
CA ALA A 32 -4.67 -0.95 -8.71
C ALA A 32 -6.15 -1.31 -8.57
N ASN A 33 -6.49 -2.59 -8.35
CA ASN A 33 -7.86 -3.07 -8.23
C ASN A 33 -8.31 -3.37 -6.79
N HIS A 34 -7.41 -3.42 -5.80
CA HIS A 34 -7.73 -3.83 -4.43
C HIS A 34 -8.72 -2.88 -3.72
N TRP A 35 -8.83 -1.63 -4.20
CA TRP A 35 -9.78 -0.66 -3.66
C TRP A 35 -11.24 -1.13 -3.71
N GLN A 36 -11.58 -2.02 -4.66
CA GLN A 36 -12.93 -2.56 -4.79
C GLN A 36 -13.32 -3.39 -3.57
N TRP A 37 -12.39 -4.18 -3.03
CA TRP A 37 -12.58 -4.96 -1.81
C TRP A 37 -12.83 -4.03 -0.62
N PHE A 38 -12.08 -2.94 -0.51
CA PHE A 38 -12.27 -1.97 0.58
C PHE A 38 -13.67 -1.36 0.54
N ILE A 39 -14.14 -0.98 -0.65
CA ILE A 39 -15.51 -0.48 -0.82
C ILE A 39 -16.56 -1.56 -0.48
N ASN A 40 -16.30 -2.83 -0.79
CA ASN A 40 -17.21 -3.92 -0.43
C ASN A 40 -17.26 -4.13 1.08
N ASP A 41 -16.14 -4.05 1.78
CA ASP A 41 -16.08 -4.10 3.25
C ASP A 41 -16.83 -2.93 3.88
N LEU A 42 -16.62 -1.72 3.37
CA LEU A 42 -17.40 -0.56 3.79
C LEU A 42 -18.89 -0.81 3.60
N LYS A 43 -19.36 -1.27 2.43
CA LYS A 43 -20.78 -1.58 2.19
C LYS A 43 -21.35 -2.64 3.16
N ARG A 44 -20.54 -3.63 3.55
CA ARG A 44 -20.92 -4.69 4.49
C ARG A 44 -21.07 -4.12 5.91
N MET A 45 -20.17 -3.23 6.32
CA MET A 45 -20.24 -2.50 7.59
C MET A 45 -21.34 -1.43 7.58
N GLU A 46 -21.60 -0.79 6.43
CA GLU A 46 -22.55 0.31 6.22
C GLU A 46 -24.02 -0.07 6.34
N LYS A 47 -24.35 -1.32 6.71
CA LYS A 47 -25.68 -1.60 7.28
C LYS A 47 -26.00 -0.75 8.53
N SER A 48 -25.06 0.07 9.03
CA SER A 48 -25.26 0.99 10.16
C SER A 48 -24.91 2.48 9.98
N SER A 49 -24.48 3.03 8.83
CA SER A 49 -24.07 4.46 8.77
C SER A 49 -24.63 5.26 7.59
N GLY A 50 -25.82 5.85 7.79
CA GLY A 50 -26.37 6.91 6.93
C GLY A 50 -25.77 8.30 7.19
N GLY A 51 -24.44 8.42 7.17
CA GLY A 51 -23.73 9.70 7.37
C GLY A 51 -23.88 10.66 6.19
N LEU A 52 -23.68 11.96 6.40
CA LEU A 52 -23.64 12.91 5.29
C LEU A 52 -22.32 12.76 4.52
N LEU A 53 -22.34 12.93 3.20
CA LEU A 53 -21.12 12.97 2.38
C LEU A 53 -20.08 13.96 2.95
N THR A 54 -20.53 15.09 3.50
CA THR A 54 -19.65 16.07 4.14
C THR A 54 -18.91 15.51 5.34
N ASP A 55 -19.51 14.61 6.11
CA ASP A 55 -18.89 14.01 7.29
C ASP A 55 -17.78 13.05 6.86
N HIS A 56 -18.01 12.26 5.80
CA HIS A 56 -17.00 11.38 5.22
C HIS A 56 -15.83 12.18 4.61
N ILE A 57 -16.12 13.27 3.91
CA ILE A 57 -15.07 14.16 3.40
C ILE A 57 -14.28 14.78 4.54
N LEU A 58 -14.95 15.29 5.60
CA LEU A 58 -14.28 15.83 6.78
C LEU A 58 -13.43 14.77 7.47
N PHE A 59 -13.93 13.55 7.62
CA PHE A 59 -13.14 12.45 8.17
C PHE A 59 -11.85 12.24 7.36
N LEU A 60 -11.96 12.10 6.04
CA LEU A 60 -10.82 11.84 5.14
C LEU A 60 -9.84 13.03 5.00
N TRP A 61 -10.32 14.27 5.13
CA TRP A 61 -9.56 15.49 4.84
C TRP A 61 -9.22 16.35 6.05
N SER A 62 -9.70 15.98 7.24
CA SER A 62 -9.36 16.67 8.49
C SER A 62 -7.85 16.61 8.76
N GLY A 63 -7.44 17.44 9.71
CA GLY A 63 -6.10 17.39 10.30
C GLY A 63 -5.87 16.17 11.19
N GLU A 64 -6.94 15.52 11.67
CA GLU A 64 -6.88 14.34 12.55
C GLU A 64 -6.48 13.07 11.77
N ASN A 65 -6.79 12.98 10.47
CA ASN A 65 -6.41 11.87 9.59
C ASN A 65 -5.47 12.33 8.47
N LYS A 66 -4.53 13.24 8.76
CA LYS A 66 -3.68 13.84 7.71
C LYS A 66 -2.55 12.89 7.28
N ASN A 67 -2.07 12.02 8.15
CA ASN A 67 -0.90 11.19 7.87
C ASN A 67 -1.20 10.14 6.80
N GLY A 68 -2.45 9.71 6.61
CA GLY A 68 -2.81 8.89 5.45
C GLY A 68 -2.55 9.60 4.10
N ARG A 69 -2.83 10.90 4.02
CA ARG A 69 -2.52 11.72 2.83
C ARG A 69 -1.02 12.00 2.72
N LEU A 70 -0.35 12.30 3.83
CA LEU A 70 1.10 12.57 3.83
C LEU A 70 1.91 11.32 3.46
N LEU A 71 1.51 10.13 3.90
CA LEU A 71 2.07 8.85 3.48
C LEU A 71 2.02 8.73 1.96
N THR A 72 0.85 8.96 1.37
CA THR A 72 0.66 8.94 -0.09
C THR A 72 1.63 9.90 -0.80
N TYR A 73 1.68 11.16 -0.36
CA TYR A 73 2.55 12.15 -1.00
C TYR A 73 4.03 11.80 -0.87
N LYS A 74 4.41 11.23 0.29
CA LYS A 74 5.78 10.78 0.53
C LYS A 74 6.12 9.62 -0.40
N LEU A 75 5.28 8.59 -0.51
CA LEU A 75 5.50 7.46 -1.43
C LEU A 75 5.62 7.94 -2.88
N ILE A 76 4.72 8.82 -3.34
CA ILE A 76 4.82 9.42 -4.68
C ILE A 76 6.18 10.12 -4.87
N SER A 77 6.64 10.90 -3.88
CA SER A 77 7.93 11.59 -3.96
C SER A 77 9.14 10.64 -4.01
N LEU A 78 9.03 9.45 -3.42
CA LEU A 78 10.07 8.43 -3.41
C LEU A 78 10.09 7.62 -4.71
N ILE A 79 8.97 7.55 -5.45
CA ILE A 79 8.80 6.67 -6.63
C ILE A 79 8.87 7.45 -7.94
N ALA A 80 8.28 8.65 -8.00
CA ALA A 80 8.05 9.35 -9.25
C ALA A 80 9.37 9.66 -9.99
N GLY A 81 9.45 9.25 -11.26
CA GLY A 81 10.62 9.45 -12.12
C GLY A 81 11.83 8.58 -11.76
N GLN A 82 11.70 7.65 -10.81
CA GLN A 82 12.79 6.74 -10.44
C GLN A 82 12.90 5.55 -11.40
N PRO A 83 14.10 4.95 -11.55
CA PRO A 83 14.29 3.72 -12.32
C PRO A 83 13.65 2.51 -11.64
N ALA A 84 13.45 1.44 -12.40
CA ALA A 84 12.77 0.22 -11.96
C ALA A 84 13.31 -0.35 -10.64
N LYS A 85 14.63 -0.45 -10.48
CA LYS A 85 15.28 -0.95 -9.26
C LYS A 85 14.93 -0.17 -8.00
N VAL A 86 14.68 1.13 -8.15
CA VAL A 86 14.35 2.03 -7.05
C VAL A 86 12.85 1.96 -6.75
N ARG A 87 12.00 1.86 -7.79
CA ARG A 87 10.56 1.63 -7.61
C ARG A 87 10.29 0.29 -6.92
N LEU A 88 11.02 -0.76 -7.30
CA LEU A 88 10.97 -2.08 -6.66
C LEU A 88 11.16 -1.95 -5.14
N VAL A 89 12.20 -1.26 -4.68
CA VAL A 89 12.43 -1.08 -3.23
C VAL A 89 11.28 -0.35 -2.55
N ALA A 90 10.68 0.63 -3.20
CA ALA A 90 9.52 1.32 -2.63
C ALA A 90 8.29 0.40 -2.55
N VAL A 91 8.07 -0.47 -3.55
CA VAL A 91 7.02 -1.50 -3.50
C VAL A 91 7.27 -2.48 -2.36
N GLU A 92 8.49 -3.01 -2.21
CA GLU A 92 8.85 -3.91 -1.12
C GLU A 92 8.62 -3.29 0.26
N VAL A 93 8.87 -1.98 0.42
CA VAL A 93 8.54 -1.25 1.66
C VAL A 93 7.02 -1.18 1.87
N MET A 94 6.24 -0.94 0.81
CA MET A 94 4.78 -0.91 0.87
C MET A 94 4.21 -2.29 1.22
N GLU A 95 4.69 -3.35 0.58
CA GLU A 95 4.27 -4.73 0.85
C GLU A 95 4.68 -5.19 2.26
N ALA A 96 5.91 -4.91 2.69
CA ALA A 96 6.35 -5.29 4.03
C ALA A 96 5.51 -4.61 5.12
N ALA A 97 5.18 -3.33 4.96
CA ALA A 97 4.28 -2.63 5.87
C ALA A 97 2.83 -3.12 5.75
N GLY A 98 2.36 -3.39 4.53
CA GLY A 98 1.03 -3.90 4.22
C GLY A 98 0.78 -5.26 4.84
N ASN A 99 1.68 -6.22 4.64
CA ASN A 99 1.60 -7.58 5.17
C ASN A 99 1.39 -7.59 6.69
N VAL A 100 2.22 -6.84 7.43
CA VAL A 100 2.07 -6.75 8.90
C VAL A 100 0.70 -6.17 9.29
N PHE A 101 0.24 -5.15 8.56
CA PHE A 101 -1.05 -4.52 8.82
C PHE A 101 -2.23 -5.45 8.50
N PHE A 102 -2.20 -6.13 7.35
CA PHE A 102 -3.26 -7.03 6.91
C PHE A 102 -3.30 -8.33 7.71
N GLU A 103 -2.16 -8.85 8.17
CA GLU A 103 -2.12 -9.96 9.14
C GLU A 103 -2.87 -9.59 10.42
N ALA A 104 -2.63 -8.39 10.95
CA ALA A 104 -3.32 -7.90 12.14
C ALA A 104 -4.83 -7.70 11.88
N LEU A 105 -5.21 -7.14 10.74
CA LEU A 105 -6.62 -6.97 10.37
C LEU A 105 -7.34 -8.29 10.15
N ALA A 106 -6.70 -9.25 9.50
CA ALA A 106 -7.29 -10.56 9.25
C ALA A 106 -7.58 -11.29 10.56
N ASP A 107 -6.67 -11.23 11.54
CA ASP A 107 -6.91 -11.82 12.86
C ASP A 107 -8.07 -11.13 13.61
N VAL A 108 -8.16 -9.80 13.54
CA VAL A 108 -9.24 -9.03 14.19
C VAL A 108 -10.60 -9.27 13.51
N THR A 109 -10.62 -9.50 12.20
CA THR A 109 -11.86 -9.65 11.42
C THR A 109 -12.29 -11.09 11.18
N LYS A 110 -11.51 -12.09 11.60
CA LYS A 110 -11.77 -13.52 11.33
C LYS A 110 -13.16 -14.04 11.73
N GLU A 111 -13.73 -13.48 12.80
CA GLU A 111 -15.05 -13.89 13.32
C GLU A 111 -16.22 -13.07 12.72
N ILE A 112 -15.93 -12.09 11.86
CA ILE A 112 -16.95 -11.23 11.25
C ILE A 112 -17.63 -11.99 10.10
N SER A 113 -18.96 -12.03 10.13
CA SER A 113 -19.77 -12.65 9.07
C SER A 113 -20.71 -11.63 8.40
N PRO A 114 -20.71 -11.52 7.06
CA PRO A 114 -19.86 -12.27 6.12
C PRO A 114 -18.38 -11.82 6.17
N ALA A 115 -17.47 -12.75 5.86
CA ALA A 115 -16.01 -12.53 5.92
C ALA A 115 -15.57 -11.35 5.04
N MET A 116 -14.80 -10.43 5.61
CA MET A 116 -14.32 -9.23 4.92
C MET A 116 -13.35 -9.58 3.78
N GLU A 117 -13.39 -8.81 2.70
CA GLU A 117 -12.56 -8.98 1.51
C GLU A 117 -11.19 -8.29 1.66
N TYR A 118 -11.19 -7.00 2.02
CA TYR A 118 -9.97 -6.19 2.11
C TYR A 118 -9.26 -6.35 3.45
N CYS A 119 -10.03 -6.36 4.53
CA CYS A 119 -9.50 -6.51 5.89
C CYS A 119 -9.37 -7.98 6.33
N GLY A 120 -9.83 -8.94 5.52
CA GLY A 120 -9.83 -10.37 5.84
C GLY A 120 -8.75 -11.17 5.11
N GLU A 121 -8.86 -12.50 5.15
CA GLU A 121 -7.86 -13.43 4.57
C GLU A 121 -7.72 -13.32 3.04
N LEU A 122 -8.74 -12.83 2.34
CA LEU A 122 -8.71 -12.73 0.88
C LEU A 122 -7.53 -11.87 0.41
N HIS A 123 -7.33 -10.69 0.99
CA HIS A 123 -6.25 -9.79 0.61
C HIS A 123 -4.87 -10.45 0.76
N LEU A 124 -4.59 -11.05 1.93
CA LEU A 124 -3.34 -11.75 2.21
C LEU A 124 -3.09 -12.93 1.27
N SER A 125 -4.14 -13.67 0.89
CA SER A 125 -4.01 -14.81 -0.03
C SER A 125 -3.62 -14.41 -1.44
N HIS A 126 -3.83 -13.14 -1.81
CA HIS A 126 -3.39 -12.55 -3.06
C HIS A 126 -1.98 -11.95 -2.93
N GLU A 127 -1.64 -11.29 -1.81
CA GLU A 127 -0.30 -10.72 -1.60
C GLU A 127 0.80 -11.80 -1.39
N THR A 128 0.49 -12.91 -0.74
CA THR A 128 1.48 -14.00 -0.45
C THR A 128 2.00 -14.74 -1.68
N GLY A 129 1.43 -14.50 -2.87
CA GLY A 129 1.95 -14.98 -4.15
C GLY A 129 2.80 -13.95 -4.91
N HIS A 130 2.87 -12.71 -4.44
CA HIS A 130 3.19 -11.54 -5.26
C HIS A 130 4.15 -10.53 -4.62
N THR A 131 5.13 -10.96 -3.80
CA THR A 131 6.40 -10.21 -3.82
C THR A 131 6.78 -10.06 -5.29
N ILE A 132 7.14 -8.85 -5.74
CA ILE A 132 7.54 -8.65 -7.13
C ILE A 132 8.65 -9.68 -7.40
N GLY A 133 8.38 -10.70 -8.21
CA GLY A 133 9.30 -11.84 -8.34
C GLY A 133 9.06 -12.96 -7.33
N SER A 134 7.87 -13.58 -7.33
CA SER A 134 7.73 -14.98 -6.92
C SER A 134 8.58 -15.95 -7.78
N ASP A 135 9.18 -15.43 -8.86
CA ASP A 135 10.53 -15.83 -9.27
C ASP A 135 11.56 -15.13 -8.37
N GLU A 136 11.93 -15.73 -7.23
CA GLU A 136 12.97 -15.23 -6.29
C GLU A 136 14.24 -14.76 -7.03
N GLU A 137 14.49 -15.32 -8.22
CA GLU A 137 15.60 -14.99 -9.12
C GLU A 137 15.65 -13.52 -9.59
N LEU A 138 14.53 -12.80 -9.76
CA LEU A 138 14.56 -11.45 -10.36
C LEU A 138 14.97 -10.36 -9.37
N VAL A 139 14.47 -10.40 -8.13
CA VAL A 139 14.81 -9.43 -7.07
C VAL A 139 16.21 -9.71 -6.53
N ASP A 140 16.53 -10.98 -6.29
CA ASP A 140 17.84 -11.37 -5.77
C ASP A 140 18.98 -11.11 -6.76
N ALA A 141 18.67 -10.99 -8.06
CA ALA A 141 19.63 -10.61 -9.10
C ALA A 141 19.81 -9.09 -9.28
N VAL A 142 19.04 -8.24 -8.58
CA VAL A 142 19.18 -6.79 -8.71
C VAL A 142 20.45 -6.29 -8.01
N GLU A 143 21.46 -5.95 -8.80
CA GLU A 143 22.66 -5.29 -8.28
C GLU A 143 22.47 -3.78 -8.13
N TYR A 144 23.00 -3.22 -7.06
CA TYR A 144 23.02 -1.78 -6.78
C TYR A 144 24.45 -1.28 -6.64
N SER A 145 24.78 -0.18 -7.31
CA SER A 145 26.01 0.58 -7.09
C SER A 145 26.05 1.18 -5.67
N PRO A 146 27.22 1.61 -5.16
CA PRO A 146 27.30 2.27 -3.85
C PRO A 146 26.40 3.50 -3.71
N GLU A 147 26.28 4.29 -4.78
CA GLU A 147 25.40 5.46 -4.84
C GLU A 147 23.93 5.07 -4.79
N GLU A 148 23.52 4.08 -5.59
CA GLU A 148 22.15 3.54 -5.57
C GLU A 148 21.83 2.92 -4.21
N MET A 149 22.77 2.21 -3.58
CA MET A 149 22.62 1.64 -2.23
C MET A 149 22.32 2.71 -1.18
N LYS A 150 22.95 3.88 -1.29
CA LYS A 150 22.65 5.01 -0.40
C LYS A 150 21.23 5.54 -0.65
N GLN A 151 20.82 5.64 -1.91
CA GLN A 151 19.50 6.11 -2.28
C GLN A 151 18.40 5.16 -1.80
N VAL A 152 18.52 3.85 -2.05
CA VAL A 152 17.49 2.87 -1.67
C VAL A 152 17.38 2.73 -0.15
N ARG A 153 18.48 2.84 0.60
CA ARG A 153 18.41 2.92 2.08
C ARG A 153 17.60 4.11 2.56
N ALA A 154 17.81 5.29 1.95
CA ALA A 154 17.02 6.46 2.30
C ALA A 154 15.53 6.25 1.99
N ILE A 155 15.19 5.57 0.90
CA ILE A 155 13.80 5.22 0.55
C ILE A 155 13.19 4.27 1.58
N ILE A 156 13.94 3.26 2.02
CA ILE A 156 13.52 2.32 3.06
C ILE A 156 13.23 3.08 4.36
N ASP A 157 14.19 3.85 4.85
CA ASP A 157 14.07 4.59 6.12
C ASP A 157 12.92 5.60 6.05
N ASP A 158 12.85 6.39 4.99
CA ASP A 158 11.83 7.41 4.80
C ASP A 158 10.43 6.82 4.57
N GLY A 159 10.35 5.69 3.88
CA GLY A 159 9.10 4.98 3.60
C GLY A 159 8.51 4.40 4.88
N PHE A 160 9.32 3.65 5.65
CA PHE A 160 8.88 3.12 6.94
C PHE A 160 8.55 4.22 7.95
N LEU A 161 9.31 5.32 7.98
CA LEU A 161 8.95 6.48 8.82
C LEU A 161 7.57 7.06 8.43
N ALA A 162 7.24 7.11 7.13
CA ALA A 162 5.93 7.58 6.69
C ALA A 162 4.80 6.65 7.14
N PHE A 163 5.01 5.33 7.06
CA PHE A 163 4.07 4.32 7.55
C PHE A 163 3.93 4.39 9.08
N GLU A 164 5.02 4.51 9.83
CA GLU A 164 5.01 4.66 11.29
C GLU A 164 4.17 5.87 11.71
N ASN A 165 4.34 7.02 11.06
CA ASN A 165 3.54 8.21 11.33
C ASN A 165 2.04 7.98 11.02
N PHE A 166 1.72 7.26 9.95
CA PHE A 166 0.35 6.90 9.61
C PHE A 166 -0.28 5.97 10.65
N PHE A 167 0.41 4.89 11.03
CA PHE A 167 -0.10 3.93 12.01
C PHE A 167 -0.20 4.52 13.41
N THR A 168 0.72 5.40 13.79
CA THR A 168 0.65 6.14 15.07
C THR A 168 -0.61 7.01 15.14
N GLU A 169 -0.90 7.77 14.07
CA GLU A 169 -2.13 8.58 13.99
C GLU A 169 -3.38 7.70 14.04
N LEU A 170 -3.37 6.56 13.35
CA LEU A 170 -4.48 5.60 13.37
C LEU A 170 -4.72 5.02 14.78
N GLU A 171 -3.65 4.67 15.49
CA GLU A 171 -3.73 4.18 16.87
C GLU A 171 -4.28 5.27 17.82
N GLU A 172 -3.75 6.49 17.74
CA GLU A 172 -4.21 7.62 18.56
C GLU A 172 -5.70 7.92 18.36
N ASN A 173 -6.19 7.81 17.12
CA ASN A 173 -7.58 8.08 16.77
C ASN A 173 -8.55 6.94 17.17
N THR A 174 -8.05 5.71 17.35
CA THR A 174 -8.88 4.53 17.66
C THR A 174 -8.89 4.17 19.14
N ARG A 175 -8.03 4.78 19.97
CA ARG A 175 -8.04 4.59 21.42
C ARG A 175 -9.36 5.10 22.05
N PRO A 176 -10.00 4.31 22.94
CA PRO A 176 -11.16 4.77 23.70
C PRO A 176 -10.77 6.00 24.53
N ARG A 177 -11.53 7.09 24.41
CA ARG A 177 -11.38 8.30 25.25
C ARG A 177 -11.96 8.11 26.64
#